data_AF-A0A1H9QJL5-F1
#
_entry.id   AF-A0A1H9QJL5-F1
#
_cell.length_a   1.000
_cell.length_b   1.000
_cell.length_c   1.000
_cell.angle_alpha   90.00
_cell.angle_beta   90.00
_cell.angle_gamma   90.00
#
_symmetry.space_group_name_H-M   'P 1'
#
loop_
_entity.id
_entity.type
_entity.pdbx_description
1 polymer ?
#
loop_
_entity_poly.entity_id
_entity_poly.type
_entity_poly.pdbx_seq_one_letter_code
_entity_poly.pdbx_strand_id
1 'polypeptide(L)'
;MFVTPECNHSTSGALKNAIDFLHREWHNKAAGFVSYGTAGGTRAVEHLRLVMGELQVADVRNQVALSLFTDFEDFSTFRPAPHHTAAVGALLDQVVAWSAALASPRTDVKEVVRRNTEQVQSGGDSALFEELFADGFVDHTPQPGTTPDKDGVRALYRALRSAFPDFSAKIHWQTAEGDVVTTHKTCSGTHLGEFLGIAPTGEHVEFETVDAMRVREGRITEHWGVANQYSVPRQVGVLPAADR
;
A
#
# COMPACT_ATOMS: atom_id res chain seq x y z
N MET A 1 5.50 -16.32 -11.55
CA MET A 1 6.00 -17.55 -12.20
C MET A 1 7.32 -17.93 -11.56
N PHE A 2 7.47 -19.19 -11.14
CA PHE A 2 8.72 -19.71 -10.60
C PHE A 2 9.25 -20.80 -11.52
N VAL A 3 10.55 -20.73 -11.84
CA VAL A 3 11.28 -21.77 -12.57
C VAL A 3 12.29 -22.39 -11.62
N THR A 4 12.24 -23.70 -11.41
CA THR A 4 13.04 -24.33 -10.35
C THR A 4 13.58 -25.72 -10.73
N PRO A 5 14.84 -26.03 -10.40
CA PRO A 5 15.31 -27.41 -10.41
C PRO A 5 14.78 -28.17 -9.18
N GLU A 6 14.74 -29.50 -9.28
CA GLU A 6 14.70 -30.36 -8.10
C GLU A 6 16.11 -30.68 -7.60
N CYS A 7 16.39 -30.26 -6.37
CA CYS A 7 17.63 -30.52 -5.67
C CYS A 7 17.34 -31.41 -4.46
N ASN A 8 17.90 -32.63 -4.44
CA ASN A 8 17.76 -33.58 -3.33
C ASN A 8 16.29 -33.79 -2.90
N HIS A 9 15.38 -34.04 -3.85
CA HIS A 9 13.94 -34.19 -3.62
C HIS A 9 13.25 -32.93 -3.06
N SER A 10 13.80 -31.73 -3.27
CA SER A 10 13.25 -30.45 -2.79
C SER A 10 13.54 -29.29 -3.77
N THR A 11 13.07 -28.09 -3.44
CA THR A 11 13.43 -26.85 -4.14
C THR A 11 14.90 -26.47 -3.91
N SER A 12 15.49 -25.69 -4.81
CA SER A 12 16.85 -25.17 -4.62
C SER A 12 16.95 -24.24 -3.41
N GLY A 13 18.08 -24.30 -2.70
CA GLY A 13 18.35 -23.41 -1.57
C GLY A 13 18.40 -21.93 -1.98
N ALA A 14 18.91 -21.64 -3.19
CA ALA A 14 18.93 -20.29 -3.75
C ALA A 14 17.52 -19.72 -3.92
N LEU A 15 16.59 -20.51 -4.47
CA LEU A 15 15.21 -20.08 -4.63
C LEU A 15 14.51 -19.90 -3.28
N LYS A 16 14.69 -20.83 -2.34
CA LYS A 16 14.11 -20.72 -1.00
C LYS A 16 14.60 -19.45 -0.28
N ASN A 17 15.91 -19.17 -0.36
CA ASN A 17 16.49 -17.96 0.23
C ASN A 17 15.91 -16.68 -0.38
N ALA A 18 15.74 -16.63 -1.71
CA ALA A 18 15.15 -15.47 -2.38
C ALA A 18 13.67 -15.25 -1.99
N ILE A 19 12.91 -16.34 -1.89
CA ILE A 19 11.50 -16.30 -1.46
C ILE A 19 11.40 -15.75 -0.03
N ASP A 20 12.23 -16.25 0.89
CA ASP A 20 12.22 -15.84 2.30
C ASP A 20 12.65 -14.38 2.47
N PHE A 21 13.67 -13.96 1.73
CA PHE A 21 14.16 -12.58 1.76
C PHE A 21 13.06 -11.58 1.37
N LEU A 22 12.24 -11.93 0.36
CA LEU A 22 11.17 -11.08 -0.16
C LEU A 22 9.78 -11.42 0.42
N HIS A 23 9.69 -12.08 1.59
CA HIS A 23 8.44 -12.61 2.15
C HIS A 23 7.24 -11.65 2.08
N ARG A 24 7.43 -10.36 2.35
CA ARG A 24 6.35 -9.34 2.32
C ARG A 24 5.77 -9.09 0.93
N GLU A 25 6.58 -9.22 -0.10
CA GLU A 25 6.18 -8.91 -1.47
C GLU A 25 5.25 -9.98 -2.06
N TRP A 26 5.17 -11.16 -1.46
CA TRP A 26 4.46 -12.30 -2.04
C TRP A 26 2.97 -12.34 -1.71
N HIS A 27 2.55 -11.72 -0.60
CA HIS A 27 1.18 -11.82 -0.12
C HIS A 27 0.12 -11.47 -1.18
N ASN A 28 -0.96 -12.26 -1.21
CA ASN A 28 -2.14 -12.07 -2.04
C ASN A 28 -1.85 -12.09 -3.55
N LYS A 29 -0.84 -12.85 -3.98
CA LYS A 29 -0.51 -13.05 -5.41
C LYS A 29 -0.82 -14.47 -5.87
N ALA A 30 -0.94 -14.65 -7.18
CA ALA A 30 -0.99 -15.98 -7.77
C ALA A 30 0.41 -16.46 -8.18
N ALA A 31 0.65 -17.77 -8.06
CA ALA A 31 1.88 -18.41 -8.50
C ALA A 31 1.63 -19.59 -9.44
N GLY A 32 2.58 -19.81 -10.35
CA GLY A 32 2.64 -20.96 -11.24
C GLY A 32 4.07 -21.46 -11.34
N PHE A 33 4.22 -22.75 -11.60
CA PHE A 33 5.50 -23.44 -11.51
C PHE A 33 5.90 -24.11 -12.83
N VAL A 34 7.15 -23.87 -13.20
CA VAL A 34 7.88 -24.66 -14.20
C VAL A 34 9.03 -25.32 -13.47
N SER A 35 9.04 -26.64 -13.38
CA SER A 35 10.11 -27.39 -12.71
C SER A 35 10.89 -28.23 -13.70
N TYR A 36 12.12 -28.56 -13.33
CA TYR A 36 12.93 -29.48 -14.11
C TYR A 36 13.78 -30.40 -13.23
N GLY A 37 14.07 -31.60 -13.73
CA GLY A 37 14.86 -32.60 -13.01
C GLY A 37 14.77 -33.96 -13.68
N THR A 38 15.42 -34.97 -13.10
CA THR A 38 15.35 -36.35 -13.63
C THR A 38 13.91 -36.87 -13.69
N ALA A 39 13.08 -36.51 -12.70
CA ALA A 39 11.65 -36.81 -12.62
C ALA A 39 10.75 -35.58 -12.88
N GLY A 40 11.21 -34.61 -13.68
CA GLY A 40 10.43 -33.40 -14.01
C GLY A 40 10.40 -32.33 -12.92
N GLY A 41 11.02 -32.60 -11.77
CA GLY A 41 11.11 -31.68 -10.64
C GLY A 41 9.82 -31.52 -9.82
N THR A 42 8.90 -32.48 -9.94
CA THR A 42 7.57 -32.45 -9.31
C THR A 42 7.64 -32.30 -7.79
N ARG A 43 8.63 -32.90 -7.12
CA ARG A 43 8.76 -32.86 -5.65
C ARG A 43 9.17 -31.49 -5.15
N ALA A 44 9.99 -30.78 -5.93
CA ALA A 44 10.33 -29.39 -5.65
C ALA A 44 9.07 -28.51 -5.65
N VAL A 45 8.15 -28.75 -6.59
CA VAL A 45 6.88 -28.03 -6.65
C VAL A 45 5.98 -28.38 -5.47
N GLU A 46 5.88 -29.66 -5.08
CA GLU A 46 5.10 -30.08 -3.90
C GLU A 46 5.56 -29.35 -2.63
N HIS A 47 6.87 -29.22 -2.41
CA HIS A 47 7.41 -28.44 -1.30
C HIS A 47 7.13 -26.94 -1.43
N LEU A 48 7.27 -26.38 -2.63
CA LEU A 48 7.00 -24.96 -2.86
C LEU A 48 5.53 -24.60 -2.63
N ARG A 49 4.58 -25.49 -2.94
CA ARG A 49 3.15 -25.26 -2.66
C ARG A 49 2.86 -25.07 -1.17
N LEU A 50 3.52 -25.86 -0.31
CA LEU A 50 3.42 -25.67 1.15
C LEU A 50 4.00 -24.31 1.57
N VAL A 51 5.12 -23.90 0.98
CA VAL A 51 5.73 -22.57 1.24
C VAL A 51 4.85 -21.43 0.73
N MET A 52 4.23 -21.56 -0.44
CA MET A 52 3.32 -20.57 -0.99
C MET A 52 2.10 -20.37 -0.10
N GLY A 53 1.54 -21.46 0.45
CA GLY A 53 0.45 -21.40 1.42
C GLY A 53 0.79 -20.58 2.66
N GLU A 54 1.99 -20.74 3.22
CA GLU A 54 2.47 -19.93 4.35
C GLU A 54 2.59 -18.44 4.00
N LEU A 55 3.03 -18.13 2.78
CA LEU A 55 3.26 -16.75 2.30
C LEU A 55 2.00 -16.08 1.73
N GLN A 56 0.81 -16.66 1.94
CA GLN A 56 -0.46 -16.16 1.38
C GLN A 56 -0.42 -16.01 -0.15
N VAL A 57 0.30 -16.90 -0.83
CA VAL A 57 0.36 -16.99 -2.29
C VAL A 57 -0.54 -18.12 -2.76
N ALA A 58 -1.45 -17.83 -3.67
CA ALA A 58 -2.34 -18.83 -4.24
C ALA A 58 -1.67 -19.48 -5.46
N ASP A 59 -1.20 -20.72 -5.34
CA ASP A 59 -0.66 -21.44 -6.48
C ASP A 59 -1.73 -22.16 -7.31
N VAL A 60 -1.50 -22.22 -8.62
CA VAL A 60 -2.43 -22.86 -9.57
C VAL A 60 -2.12 -24.34 -9.74
N ARG A 61 -3.15 -25.14 -10.06
CA ARG A 61 -3.01 -26.60 -10.21
C ARG A 61 -2.05 -26.96 -11.34
N ASN A 62 -2.18 -26.35 -12.50
CA ASN A 62 -1.36 -26.72 -13.65
C ASN A 62 0.10 -26.34 -13.38
N GLN A 63 1.00 -27.23 -13.80
CA GLN A 63 2.44 -27.02 -13.73
C GLN A 63 3.08 -27.63 -14.96
N VAL A 64 4.28 -27.16 -15.29
CA VAL A 64 5.11 -27.74 -16.35
C VAL A 64 6.29 -28.44 -15.69
N ALA A 65 6.45 -29.73 -15.96
CA ALA A 65 7.51 -30.55 -15.40
C ALA A 65 8.40 -31.08 -16.53
N LEU A 66 9.62 -30.56 -16.62
CA LEU A 66 10.57 -30.84 -17.70
C LEU A 66 11.56 -31.93 -17.28
N SER A 67 11.60 -33.05 -17.99
CA SER A 67 12.58 -34.10 -17.70
C SER A 67 13.91 -33.79 -18.35
N LEU A 68 14.99 -33.91 -17.57
CA LEU A 68 16.35 -33.78 -18.08
C LEU A 68 16.71 -34.79 -19.18
N PHE A 69 15.97 -35.90 -19.30
CA PHE A 69 16.23 -36.93 -20.31
C PHE A 69 15.46 -36.72 -21.61
N THR A 70 14.34 -36.01 -21.58
CA THR A 70 13.44 -35.90 -22.75
C THR A 70 13.30 -34.47 -23.26
N ASP A 71 13.61 -33.48 -22.44
CA ASP A 71 13.42 -32.06 -22.77
C ASP A 71 14.75 -31.31 -22.93
N PHE A 72 15.88 -32.00 -22.78
CA PHE A 72 17.22 -31.45 -22.92
C PHE A 72 18.12 -32.42 -23.68
N GLU A 73 18.83 -31.92 -24.70
CA GLU A 73 19.91 -32.64 -25.38
C GLU A 73 21.21 -32.44 -24.60
N ASP A 74 21.96 -33.52 -24.41
CA ASP A 74 23.22 -33.54 -23.65
C ASP A 74 23.12 -32.82 -22.29
N PHE A 75 21.94 -32.91 -21.65
CA PHE A 75 21.62 -32.27 -20.36
C PHE A 75 21.82 -30.75 -20.31
N SER A 76 21.91 -30.08 -21.46
CA SER A 76 22.30 -28.67 -21.55
C SER A 76 21.45 -27.87 -22.54
N THR A 77 21.14 -28.44 -23.70
CA THR A 77 20.42 -27.74 -24.76
C THR A 77 18.92 -28.01 -24.62
N PHE A 78 18.16 -26.99 -24.26
CA PHE A 78 16.71 -27.11 -24.10
C PHE A 78 16.01 -27.43 -25.43
N ARG A 79 15.40 -28.62 -25.50
CA ARG A 79 14.61 -29.10 -26.64
C ARG A 79 13.35 -29.79 -26.11
N PRO A 80 12.34 -29.00 -25.67
CA PRO A 80 11.16 -29.55 -25.02
C PRO A 80 10.32 -30.38 -25.98
N ALA A 81 9.68 -31.42 -25.44
CA ALA A 81 8.66 -32.15 -26.17
C ALA A 81 7.47 -31.23 -26.55
N PRO A 82 6.85 -31.42 -27.74
CA PRO A 82 5.82 -30.50 -28.26
C PRO A 82 4.59 -30.29 -27.36
N HIS A 83 4.28 -31.27 -26.49
CA HIS A 83 3.11 -31.18 -25.61
C HIS A 83 3.25 -30.10 -24.52
N HIS A 84 4.47 -29.67 -24.20
CA HIS A 84 4.70 -28.63 -23.20
C HIS A 84 4.10 -27.28 -23.60
N THR A 85 3.94 -26.99 -24.89
CA THR A 85 3.30 -25.73 -25.33
C THR A 85 1.87 -25.60 -24.81
N ALA A 86 1.07 -26.67 -24.90
CA ALA A 86 -0.29 -26.66 -24.38
C ALA A 86 -0.32 -26.59 -22.84
N ALA A 87 0.62 -27.28 -22.17
CA ALA A 87 0.74 -27.25 -20.71
C ALA A 87 1.13 -25.85 -20.18
N VAL A 88 2.07 -25.17 -20.84
CA VAL A 88 2.45 -23.78 -20.54
C VAL A 88 1.25 -22.84 -20.73
N GLY A 89 0.52 -22.97 -21.84
CA GLY A 89 -0.69 -22.17 -22.08
C GLY A 89 -1.69 -22.31 -20.95
N ALA A 90 -2.06 -23.54 -20.61
CA ALA A 90 -3.03 -23.79 -19.54
C ALA A 90 -2.54 -23.35 -18.15
N LEU A 91 -1.23 -23.42 -17.88
CA LEU A 91 -0.62 -22.87 -16.67
C LEU A 91 -0.74 -21.34 -16.62
N LEU A 92 -0.37 -20.66 -17.70
CA LEU A 92 -0.45 -19.20 -17.79
C LEU A 92 -1.89 -18.71 -17.70
N ASP A 93 -2.83 -19.37 -18.35
CA ASP A 93 -4.26 -19.03 -18.29
C ASP A 93 -4.78 -19.07 -16.85
N GLN A 94 -4.41 -20.11 -16.07
CA GLN A 94 -4.78 -20.19 -14.66
C GLN A 94 -4.12 -19.07 -13.83
N VAL A 95 -2.83 -18.82 -14.03
CA VAL A 95 -2.11 -17.76 -13.28
C VAL A 95 -2.70 -16.40 -13.57
N VAL A 96 -3.04 -16.10 -14.83
CA VAL A 96 -3.69 -14.84 -15.23
C VAL A 96 -5.06 -14.73 -14.59
N ALA A 97 -5.90 -15.77 -14.68
CA ALA A 97 -7.24 -15.77 -14.10
C ALA A 97 -7.20 -15.56 -12.58
N TRP A 98 -6.32 -16.28 -11.87
CA TRP A 98 -6.17 -16.14 -10.42
C TRP A 98 -5.55 -14.80 -10.03
N SER A 99 -4.57 -14.31 -10.79
CA SER A 99 -4.01 -12.97 -10.56
C SER A 99 -5.06 -11.87 -10.71
N ALA A 100 -5.97 -12.02 -11.68
CA ALA A 100 -7.06 -11.07 -11.88
C ALA A 100 -8.11 -11.17 -10.75
N ALA A 101 -8.40 -12.36 -10.23
CA ALA A 101 -9.33 -12.54 -9.12
C ALA A 101 -8.75 -12.10 -7.76
N LEU A 102 -7.46 -12.32 -7.54
CA LEU A 102 -6.72 -11.95 -6.32
C LEU A 102 -6.21 -10.52 -6.34
N ALA A 103 -6.13 -9.92 -7.53
CA ALA A 103 -6.29 -8.50 -7.63
C ALA A 103 -7.71 -8.19 -7.12
N SER A 104 -7.85 -8.05 -5.80
CA SER A 104 -8.85 -7.14 -5.25
C SER A 104 -8.85 -5.91 -6.13
N PRO A 105 -10.01 -5.28 -6.40
CA PRO A 105 -9.96 -3.91 -6.88
C PRO A 105 -9.04 -3.22 -5.89
N ARG A 106 -7.81 -2.95 -6.33
CA ARG A 106 -6.84 -2.24 -5.52
C ARG A 106 -7.49 -0.88 -5.53
N THR A 107 -8.39 -0.64 -4.58
CA THR A 107 -8.77 0.70 -4.22
C THR A 107 -7.43 1.32 -3.97
N ASP A 108 -6.98 2.12 -4.92
CA ASP A 108 -5.63 2.63 -4.89
C ASP A 108 -5.57 3.42 -3.60
N VAL A 109 -4.86 2.86 -2.62
CA VAL A 109 -4.89 3.36 -1.26
C VAL A 109 -4.39 4.80 -1.24
N LYS A 110 -3.48 5.14 -2.16
CA LYS A 110 -3.01 6.51 -2.38
C LYS A 110 -4.12 7.38 -2.94
N GLU A 111 -4.93 6.87 -3.87
CA GLU A 111 -6.10 7.59 -4.40
C GLU A 111 -7.14 7.89 -3.32
N VAL A 112 -7.39 6.96 -2.39
CA VAL A 112 -8.28 7.21 -1.23
C VAL A 112 -7.76 8.36 -0.38
N VAL A 113 -6.47 8.33 -0.02
CA VAL A 113 -5.85 9.37 0.81
C VAL A 113 -5.69 10.70 0.05
N ARG A 114 -5.48 10.64 -1.26
CA ARG A 114 -5.43 11.81 -2.15
C ARG A 114 -6.80 12.49 -2.23
N ARG A 115 -7.87 11.72 -2.44
CA ARG A 115 -9.25 12.24 -2.39
C ARG A 115 -9.58 12.86 -1.04
N ASN A 116 -9.17 12.23 0.07
CA ASN A 116 -9.30 12.84 1.39
C ASN A 116 -8.58 14.21 1.46
N THR A 117 -7.34 14.32 0.99
CA THR A 117 -6.58 15.57 1.07
C THR A 117 -7.14 16.68 0.17
N GLU A 118 -7.47 16.35 -1.08
CA GLU A 118 -7.89 17.34 -2.07
C GLU A 118 -9.36 17.72 -1.92
N GLN A 119 -10.26 16.75 -1.71
CA GLN A 119 -11.70 16.99 -1.77
C GLN A 119 -12.29 17.17 -0.37
N VAL A 120 -11.81 16.42 0.63
CA VAL A 120 -12.34 16.54 2.00
C VAL A 120 -11.62 17.66 2.76
N GLN A 121 -10.29 17.60 2.91
CA GLN A 121 -9.54 18.60 3.66
C GLN A 121 -9.56 19.96 2.96
N SER A 122 -9.20 20.01 1.67
CA SER A 122 -9.13 21.27 0.92
C SER A 122 -10.46 21.70 0.33
N GLY A 123 -11.31 20.75 -0.10
CA GLY A 123 -12.64 21.05 -0.67
C GLY A 123 -13.79 21.13 0.34
N GLY A 124 -13.63 20.59 1.55
CA GLY A 124 -14.69 20.57 2.57
C GLY A 124 -15.83 19.57 2.29
N ASP A 125 -15.59 18.56 1.44
CA ASP A 125 -16.61 17.57 1.08
C ASP A 125 -16.96 16.64 2.26
N SER A 126 -17.99 17.03 3.01
CA SER A 126 -18.48 16.26 4.15
C SER A 126 -19.19 14.95 3.77
N ALA A 127 -19.75 14.84 2.57
CA ALA A 127 -20.38 13.59 2.13
C ALA A 127 -19.30 12.54 1.83
N LEU A 128 -18.25 12.96 1.12
CA LEU A 128 -17.09 12.13 0.86
C LEU A 128 -16.34 11.74 2.14
N PHE A 129 -16.28 12.63 3.14
CA PHE A 129 -15.74 12.28 4.46
C PHE A 129 -16.45 11.05 5.06
N GLU A 130 -17.78 10.98 4.97
CA GLU A 130 -18.53 9.84 5.49
C GLU A 130 -18.26 8.54 4.72
N GLU A 131 -18.00 8.64 3.42
CA GLU A 131 -17.64 7.50 2.57
C GLU A 131 -16.23 6.98 2.85
N LEU A 132 -15.26 7.90 3.02
CA LEU A 132 -13.84 7.56 3.12
C LEU A 132 -13.42 7.13 4.52
N PHE A 133 -14.04 7.62 5.59
CA PHE A 133 -13.64 7.25 6.96
C PHE A 133 -14.50 6.10 7.49
N ALA A 134 -13.85 5.03 7.95
CA ALA A 134 -14.52 3.90 8.58
C ALA A 134 -15.16 4.31 9.92
N ASP A 135 -16.27 3.64 10.29
CA ASP A 135 -16.96 3.96 11.54
C ASP A 135 -16.12 3.64 12.78
N GLY A 136 -15.26 2.62 12.70
CA GLY A 136 -14.28 2.26 13.72
C GLY A 136 -12.93 2.96 13.56
N PHE A 137 -12.88 4.13 12.91
CA PHE A 137 -11.64 4.86 12.70
C PHE A 137 -10.98 5.28 14.02
N VAL A 138 -9.65 5.20 14.08
CA VAL A 138 -8.84 5.62 15.24
C VAL A 138 -7.78 6.63 14.82
N ASP A 139 -7.77 7.80 15.48
CA ASP A 139 -6.66 8.75 15.39
C ASP A 139 -5.68 8.51 16.54
N HIS A 140 -4.44 8.15 16.22
CA HIS A 140 -3.39 7.92 17.21
C HIS A 140 -2.68 9.21 17.62
N THR A 141 -2.98 10.32 16.96
CA THR A 141 -2.40 11.65 17.17
C THR A 141 -3.48 12.73 17.23
N PRO A 142 -4.51 12.57 18.10
CA PRO A 142 -5.60 13.52 18.17
C PRO A 142 -5.08 14.91 18.58
N GLN A 143 -5.64 15.94 17.97
CA GLN A 143 -5.29 17.31 18.33
C GLN A 143 -5.89 17.69 19.70
N PRO A 144 -5.30 18.65 20.42
CA PRO A 144 -5.86 19.12 21.68
C PRO A 144 -7.33 19.54 21.51
N GLY A 145 -8.21 19.00 22.35
CA GLY A 145 -9.64 19.29 22.32
C GLY A 145 -10.49 18.42 21.38
N THR A 146 -9.90 17.41 20.70
CA THR A 146 -10.65 16.44 19.87
C THR A 146 -10.61 15.03 20.46
N THR A 147 -11.61 14.21 20.13
CA THR A 147 -11.62 12.77 20.43
C THR A 147 -10.76 11.99 19.42
N PRO A 148 -10.23 10.80 19.78
CA PRO A 148 -9.40 9.97 18.90
C PRO A 148 -10.20 9.13 17.89
N ASP A 149 -11.32 9.67 17.39
CA ASP A 149 -12.29 8.95 16.56
C ASP A 149 -12.73 9.79 15.35
N LYS A 150 -13.62 9.21 14.53
CA LYS A 150 -14.16 9.85 13.31
C LYS A 150 -14.84 11.18 13.61
N ASP A 151 -15.52 11.30 14.76
CA ASP A 151 -16.19 12.54 15.15
C ASP A 151 -15.19 13.63 15.54
N GLY A 152 -14.08 13.26 16.17
CA GLY A 152 -12.97 14.16 16.50
C GLY A 152 -12.32 14.75 15.25
N VAL A 153 -12.06 13.93 14.22
CA VAL A 153 -11.55 14.41 12.93
C VAL A 153 -12.55 15.33 12.23
N ARG A 154 -13.85 14.98 12.26
CA ARG A 154 -14.91 15.83 11.69
C ARG A 154 -14.93 17.21 12.37
N ALA A 155 -14.79 17.25 13.70
CA ALA A 155 -14.72 18.49 14.46
C ALA A 155 -13.46 19.30 14.09
N LEU A 156 -12.31 18.65 13.95
CA LEU A 156 -11.06 19.30 13.55
C LEU A 156 -11.17 19.95 12.17
N TYR A 157 -11.69 19.24 11.16
CA TYR A 157 -11.82 19.79 9.80
C TYR A 157 -12.78 20.98 9.75
N ARG A 158 -13.87 20.93 10.54
CA ARG A 158 -14.78 22.08 10.69
C ARG A 158 -14.09 23.28 11.36
N ALA A 159 -13.33 23.04 12.42
CA ALA A 159 -12.59 24.09 13.11
C ALA A 159 -11.54 24.73 12.19
N LEU A 160 -10.76 23.92 11.47
CA LEU A 160 -9.77 24.39 10.48
C LEU A 160 -10.44 25.25 9.40
N ARG A 161 -11.58 24.82 8.86
CA ARG A 161 -12.31 25.59 7.85
C ARG A 161 -12.86 26.91 8.40
N SER A 162 -13.31 26.92 9.65
CA SER A 162 -13.79 28.13 10.30
C SER A 162 -12.66 29.13 10.56
N ALA A 163 -11.47 28.64 10.92
CA ALA A 163 -10.28 29.46 11.16
C ALA A 163 -9.63 29.95 9.86
N PHE A 164 -9.63 29.11 8.83
CA PHE A 164 -9.00 29.32 7.53
C PHE A 164 -10.02 29.00 6.43
N PRO A 165 -10.91 29.92 6.05
CA PRO A 165 -11.94 29.67 5.04
C PRO A 165 -11.39 29.20 3.69
N ASP A 166 -10.21 29.69 3.33
CA ASP A 166 -9.42 29.37 2.14
C ASP A 166 -8.39 28.24 2.36
N PHE A 167 -8.56 27.42 3.40
CA PHE A 167 -7.65 26.31 3.71
C PHE A 167 -7.42 25.40 2.49
N SER A 168 -6.15 25.11 2.22
CA SER A 168 -5.70 24.25 1.14
C SER A 168 -4.53 23.38 1.58
N ALA A 169 -4.51 22.12 1.14
CA ALA A 169 -3.42 21.18 1.37
C ALA A 169 -2.85 20.68 0.04
N LYS A 170 -1.58 21.04 -0.23
CA LYS A 170 -0.84 20.65 -1.43
C LYS A 170 0.03 19.43 -1.14
N ILE A 171 -0.25 18.32 -1.83
CA ILE A 171 0.55 17.09 -1.76
C ILE A 171 1.87 17.29 -2.52
N HIS A 172 2.99 16.96 -1.89
CA HIS A 172 4.31 16.91 -2.54
C HIS A 172 4.63 15.51 -3.04
N TRP A 173 4.39 14.49 -2.21
CA TRP A 173 4.56 13.08 -2.57
C TRP A 173 3.72 12.18 -1.68
N GLN A 174 3.46 10.96 -2.18
CA GLN A 174 2.83 9.87 -1.44
C GLN A 174 3.59 8.56 -1.65
N THR A 175 3.77 7.80 -0.59
CA THR A 175 4.27 6.41 -0.63
C THR A 175 3.24 5.48 -0.01
N ALA A 176 3.25 4.21 -0.41
CA ALA A 176 2.38 3.20 0.17
C ALA A 176 3.20 1.94 0.50
N GLU A 177 3.09 1.47 1.74
CA GLU A 177 3.59 0.17 2.18
C GLU A 177 2.39 -0.67 2.65
N GLY A 178 2.00 -1.65 1.83
CA GLY A 178 0.79 -2.42 2.07
C GLY A 178 -0.47 -1.55 2.03
N ASP A 179 -1.16 -1.48 3.16
CA ASP A 179 -2.39 -0.71 3.37
C ASP A 179 -2.15 0.66 4.03
N VAL A 180 -0.90 1.05 4.30
CA VAL A 180 -0.57 2.35 4.90
C VAL A 180 0.00 3.29 3.84
N VAL A 181 -0.55 4.50 3.76
CA VAL A 181 -0.10 5.57 2.87
C VAL A 181 0.50 6.69 3.69
N THR A 182 1.74 7.06 3.38
CA THR A 182 2.39 8.23 3.96
C THR A 182 2.34 9.38 2.97
N THR A 183 1.86 10.55 3.41
CA THR A 183 1.72 11.76 2.60
C THR A 183 2.55 12.88 3.20
N HIS A 184 3.40 13.51 2.39
CA HIS A 184 4.02 14.79 2.73
C HIS A 184 3.31 15.91 1.99
N LYS A 185 2.87 16.92 2.74
CA LYS A 185 2.07 18.02 2.20
C LYS A 185 2.33 19.33 2.93
N THR A 186 2.06 20.42 2.23
CA THR A 186 2.00 21.78 2.79
C THR A 186 0.54 22.17 2.95
N CYS A 187 0.16 22.65 4.13
CA CYS A 187 -1.14 23.26 4.38
C CYS A 187 -0.99 24.79 4.43
N SER A 188 -1.92 25.52 3.85
CA SER A 188 -1.95 26.98 3.90
C SER A 188 -3.37 27.55 4.01
N GLY A 189 -3.46 28.80 4.46
CA GLY A 189 -4.73 29.52 4.57
C GLY A 189 -4.56 30.88 5.26
N THR A 190 -5.61 31.70 5.20
CA THR A 190 -5.67 33.03 5.81
C THR A 190 -6.39 32.95 7.16
N HIS A 191 -5.74 33.42 8.22
CA HIS A 191 -6.23 33.29 9.60
C HIS A 191 -7.37 34.29 9.89
N LEU A 192 -8.61 33.88 9.64
CA LEU A 192 -9.81 34.71 9.73
C LEU A 192 -10.80 34.30 10.84
N GLY A 193 -10.58 33.15 11.47
CA GLY A 193 -11.30 32.73 12.68
C GLY A 193 -10.34 32.32 13.79
N GLU A 194 -10.86 32.06 14.99
CA GLU A 194 -10.04 31.61 16.11
C GLU A 194 -9.44 30.22 15.85
N PHE A 195 -8.14 30.07 16.06
CA PHE A 195 -7.44 28.79 15.93
C PHE A 195 -6.54 28.52 17.13
N LEU A 196 -6.76 27.40 17.82
CA LEU A 196 -5.99 27.00 19.02
C LEU A 196 -5.92 28.11 20.10
N GLY A 197 -7.01 28.86 20.27
CA GLY A 197 -7.09 29.97 21.24
C GLY A 197 -6.44 31.28 20.76
N ILE A 198 -6.00 31.36 19.51
CA ILE A 198 -5.42 32.57 18.92
C ILE A 198 -6.51 33.30 18.13
N ALA A 199 -6.73 34.58 18.44
CA ALA A 199 -7.67 35.44 17.73
C ALA A 199 -7.25 35.64 16.25
N PRO A 200 -8.19 35.85 15.31
CA PRO A 200 -7.88 36.01 13.90
C PRO A 200 -6.94 37.19 13.66
N THR A 201 -5.90 36.96 12.87
CA THR A 201 -4.86 37.98 12.58
C THR A 201 -4.96 38.57 11.18
N GLY A 202 -5.68 37.92 10.27
CA GLY A 202 -5.72 38.29 8.84
C GLY A 202 -4.46 37.88 8.06
N GLU A 203 -3.46 37.31 8.72
CA GLU A 203 -2.21 36.87 8.09
C GLU A 203 -2.40 35.55 7.34
N HIS A 204 -1.62 35.38 6.27
CA HIS A 204 -1.51 34.10 5.58
C HIS A 204 -0.51 33.21 6.32
N VAL A 205 -0.90 31.95 6.56
CA VAL A 205 -0.05 30.96 7.23
C VAL A 205 0.21 29.75 6.33
N GLU A 206 1.37 29.13 6.52
CA GLU A 206 1.82 27.95 5.81
C GLU A 206 2.60 27.02 6.76
N PHE A 207 2.26 25.73 6.76
CA PHE A 207 3.01 24.74 7.54
C PHE A 207 3.06 23.39 6.84
N GLU A 208 4.17 22.68 7.05
CA GLU A 208 4.37 21.33 6.52
C GLU A 208 3.85 20.27 7.50
N THR A 209 3.36 19.17 6.93
CA THR A 209 2.93 18.00 7.70
C THR A 209 3.23 16.72 6.94
N VAL A 210 3.60 15.70 7.70
CA VAL A 210 3.65 14.32 7.24
C VAL A 210 2.60 13.55 8.03
N ASP A 211 1.68 12.91 7.30
CA ASP A 211 0.72 11.98 7.87
C ASP A 211 0.87 10.59 7.26
N ALA A 212 0.43 9.59 8.01
CA ALA A 212 0.26 8.23 7.57
C ALA A 212 -1.19 7.80 7.86
N MET A 213 -1.84 7.20 6.87
CA MET A 213 -3.21 6.73 6.97
C MET A 213 -3.30 5.27 6.53
N ARG A 214 -3.96 4.43 7.33
CA ARG A 214 -4.24 3.04 6.96
C ARG A 214 -5.57 2.94 6.23
N VAL A 215 -5.60 2.29 5.07
CA VAL A 215 -6.79 2.10 4.24
C VAL A 215 -7.13 0.62 4.13
N ARG A 216 -8.30 0.22 4.64
CA ARG A 216 -8.83 -1.14 4.51
C ARG A 216 -10.20 -1.09 3.85
N GLU A 217 -10.44 -1.98 2.90
CA GLU A 217 -11.72 -2.05 2.17
C GLU A 217 -12.13 -0.71 1.54
N GLY A 218 -11.13 0.08 1.12
CA GLY A 218 -11.32 1.40 0.52
C GLY A 218 -11.67 2.53 1.50
N ARG A 219 -11.62 2.27 2.81
CA ARG A 219 -11.85 3.28 3.86
C ARG A 219 -10.63 3.49 4.73
N ILE A 220 -10.40 4.72 5.15
CA ILE A 220 -9.41 5.13 6.13
C ILE A 220 -9.86 4.62 7.50
N THR A 221 -8.99 3.84 8.13
CA THR A 221 -9.24 3.15 9.41
C THR A 221 -8.36 3.65 10.55
N GLU A 222 -7.17 4.15 10.24
CA GLU A 222 -6.25 4.66 11.24
C GLU A 222 -5.46 5.86 10.69
N HIS A 223 -5.04 6.74 11.58
CA HIS A 223 -4.22 7.91 11.26
C HIS A 223 -3.11 8.14 12.28
N TRP A 224 -1.94 8.55 11.78
CA TRP A 224 -0.81 9.09 12.55
C TRP A 224 -0.31 10.34 11.84
N GLY A 225 -0.11 11.44 12.55
CA GLY A 225 0.34 12.68 11.94
C GLY A 225 1.31 13.45 12.81
N VAL A 226 2.29 14.08 12.16
CA VAL A 226 3.09 15.15 12.75
C VAL A 226 2.99 16.37 11.84
N ALA A 227 2.65 17.50 12.44
CA ALA A 227 2.60 18.79 11.76
C ALA A 227 3.62 19.72 12.40
N ASN A 228 4.31 20.52 11.60
CA ASN A 228 5.21 21.56 12.10
C ASN A 228 4.41 22.77 12.60
N GLN A 229 3.54 22.56 13.59
CA GLN A 229 2.63 23.58 14.10
C GLN A 229 3.37 24.75 14.77
N TYR A 230 4.64 24.56 15.19
CA TYR A 230 5.49 25.62 15.74
C TYR A 230 5.81 26.73 14.73
N SER A 231 5.64 26.51 13.42
CA SER A 231 5.79 27.58 12.44
C SER A 231 4.64 28.59 12.50
N VAL A 232 3.43 28.16 12.88
CA VAL A 232 2.22 28.99 12.81
C VAL A 232 2.27 30.16 13.81
N PRO A 233 2.54 29.97 15.13
CA PRO A 233 2.66 31.09 16.06
C PRO A 233 3.71 32.14 15.68
N ARG A 234 4.78 31.75 14.96
CA ARG A 234 5.77 32.71 14.42
C ARG A 234 5.20 33.54 13.28
N GLN A 235 4.42 32.93 12.41
CA GLN A 235 3.82 33.61 11.24
C GLN A 235 2.69 34.56 11.65
N VAL A 236 1.95 34.23 12.72
CA VAL A 236 0.89 35.10 13.26
C VAL A 236 1.40 36.07 14.35
N GLY A 237 2.71 36.25 14.49
CA GLY A 237 3.32 37.28 15.35
C GLY A 237 3.29 37.02 16.85
N VAL A 238 2.95 35.81 17.29
CA VAL A 238 2.90 35.41 18.71
C VAL A 238 4.29 35.03 19.24
N LEU A 239 5.16 34.50 18.38
CA LEU A 239 6.56 34.17 18.71
C LEU A 239 7.55 34.95 17.84
N PRO A 240 8.77 35.24 18.34
CA PRO A 240 9.82 35.88 17.54
C PRO A 240 10.15 35.07 16.28
N ALA A 241 10.50 35.78 15.20
CA ALA A 241 11.02 35.15 13.99
C ALA A 241 12.25 34.30 14.32
N ALA A 242 12.45 33.19 13.59
CA ALA A 242 13.66 32.40 13.74
C ALA A 242 14.88 33.24 13.32
N ASP A 243 15.89 33.33 14.18
CA ASP A 243 17.20 33.83 13.78
C ASP A 243 17.73 32.90 12.66
N ARG A 244 18.14 33.50 11.55
CA ARG A 244 18.73 32.80 10.40
C ARG A 244 20.15 32.35 10.68
#